data_AF-A0A0S9QEE5-F1
#
_entry.id   AF-A0A0S9QEE5-F1
#
_cell.length_a   1.000
_cell.length_b   1.000
_cell.length_c   1.000
_cell.angle_alpha   90.00
_cell.angle_beta   90.00
_cell.angle_gamma   90.00
#
_symmetry.space_group_name_H-M   'P 1'
#
loop_
_entity.id
_entity.type
_entity.pdbx_description
1 polymer ?
#
loop_
_entity_poly.entity_id
_entity_poly.type
_entity_poly.pdbx_seq_one_letter_code
_entity_poly.pdbx_strand_id
1 'polypeptide(L)'
;MDGRGVLIVRNAQSGTAVIRSDPATTFAERLPGAVVHELAEGEDLAEVVAEAMKSDAAPDVLGIYGGDGSVSRMAHLARQHDRRLLAMPGGTFNHFVRALGVEGVDDAIDAYDADSAVAVGVVEATADAGEPVTVLNAVSIGAYPELIEERERRSSLGKWIGGAVATAVALRRAEPLTIVRDGRRARVWSVFVSVGRNDPDRVATMQRQETDAAVLDVRIHHARGSKVRAFASLAFGKRSAAVLRAIGLFPRDADIERLVVRELELQVRPEPGHPSVFVHDGELEERAPGGFTLRCVAVPRALTVFAPPGTPGAPSSPR
;
A
#
# COMPACT_ATOMS: atom_id res chain seq x y z
N MET A 1 25.08 -11.96 9.91
CA MET A 1 24.59 -13.36 9.99
C MET A 1 24.73 -13.98 8.61
N ASP A 2 25.01 -15.27 8.48
CA ASP A 2 25.25 -15.91 7.16
C ASP A 2 23.98 -16.04 6.29
N GLY A 3 22.80 -15.69 6.81
CA GLY A 3 21.53 -15.75 6.08
C GLY A 3 20.78 -17.09 6.21
N ARG A 4 21.27 -18.05 7.01
CA ARG A 4 20.51 -19.27 7.29
C ARG A 4 19.14 -18.94 7.88
N GLY A 5 18.10 -19.60 7.39
CA GLY A 5 16.71 -19.36 7.80
C GLY A 5 16.06 -18.14 7.12
N VAL A 6 16.72 -17.52 6.13
CA VAL A 6 16.14 -16.44 5.31
C VAL A 6 15.72 -17.00 3.95
N LEU A 7 14.46 -16.81 3.58
CA LEU A 7 13.99 -16.95 2.20
C LEU A 7 13.92 -15.57 1.57
N ILE A 8 14.64 -15.31 0.48
CA ILE A 8 14.53 -14.07 -0.30
C ILE A 8 13.86 -14.38 -1.62
N VAL A 9 12.67 -13.84 -1.83
CA VAL A 9 12.04 -13.87 -3.16
C VAL A 9 12.41 -12.61 -3.92
N ARG A 10 12.77 -12.76 -5.19
CA ARG A 10 13.09 -11.66 -6.10
C ARG A 10 12.00 -11.57 -7.14
N ASN A 11 11.38 -10.40 -7.28
CA ASN A 11 10.41 -10.15 -8.33
C ASN A 11 11.03 -9.18 -9.36
N ALA A 12 11.75 -9.72 -10.35
CA ALA A 12 12.34 -8.93 -11.43
C ALA A 12 11.29 -8.23 -12.33
N GLN A 13 10.01 -8.59 -12.25
CA GLN A 13 8.97 -7.99 -13.08
C GLN A 13 8.43 -6.67 -12.50
N SER A 14 8.67 -6.36 -11.22
CA SER A 14 8.18 -5.11 -10.63
C SER A 14 8.96 -3.87 -11.12
N GLY A 15 8.47 -3.18 -12.16
CA GLY A 15 8.89 -1.82 -12.55
C GLY A 15 9.51 -1.70 -13.96
N THR A 16 8.83 -1.03 -14.88
CA THR A 16 9.18 -0.96 -16.32
C THR A 16 10.21 0.11 -16.74
N ALA A 17 11.03 0.68 -15.84
CA ALA A 17 12.06 1.64 -16.26
C ALA A 17 13.30 1.78 -15.35
N VAL A 18 14.45 1.83 -16.04
CA VAL A 18 15.81 2.30 -15.67
C VAL A 18 16.63 1.42 -14.73
N ILE A 19 17.79 0.97 -15.26
CA ILE A 19 18.99 0.41 -14.61
C ILE A 19 18.76 0.00 -13.15
N ARG A 20 18.41 -1.27 -12.95
CA ARG A 20 18.46 -1.90 -11.63
C ARG A 20 19.84 -2.52 -11.45
N SER A 21 20.49 -2.28 -10.32
CA SER A 21 21.58 -3.18 -9.91
C SER A 21 20.97 -4.54 -9.67
N ASP A 22 21.58 -5.59 -10.23
CA ASP A 22 21.22 -6.96 -9.91
C ASP A 22 21.75 -7.27 -8.50
N PRO A 23 20.90 -7.47 -7.49
CA PRO A 23 21.36 -7.74 -6.13
C PRO A 23 21.87 -9.18 -5.94
N ALA A 24 21.87 -10.03 -6.97
CA ALA A 24 22.28 -11.42 -6.85
C ALA A 24 23.69 -11.58 -6.27
N THR A 25 24.66 -10.78 -6.73
CA THR A 25 26.02 -10.80 -6.19
C THR A 25 26.04 -10.40 -4.72
N THR A 26 25.33 -9.33 -4.34
CA THR A 26 25.23 -8.89 -2.95
C THR A 26 24.64 -9.98 -2.05
N PHE A 27 23.59 -10.67 -2.49
CA PHE A 27 23.01 -11.79 -1.73
C PHE A 27 23.99 -12.95 -1.59
N ALA A 28 24.67 -13.34 -2.67
CA ALA A 28 25.64 -14.43 -2.63
C ALA A 28 26.83 -14.12 -1.70
N GLU A 29 27.29 -12.87 -1.66
CA GLU A 29 28.42 -12.45 -0.83
C GLU A 29 28.04 -12.24 0.64
N ARG A 30 26.90 -11.58 0.90
CA ARG A 30 26.51 -11.14 2.25
C ARG A 30 25.59 -12.13 2.97
N LEU A 31 24.78 -12.88 2.23
CA LEU A 31 23.81 -13.84 2.76
C LEU A 31 23.97 -15.23 2.10
N PRO A 32 25.18 -15.83 2.14
CA PRO A 32 25.47 -17.09 1.41
C PRO A 32 24.62 -18.29 1.85
N GLY A 33 24.02 -18.24 3.04
CA GLY A 33 23.12 -19.26 3.59
C GLY A 33 21.63 -18.98 3.36
N ALA A 34 21.27 -17.86 2.73
CA ALA A 34 19.88 -17.56 2.38
C ALA A 34 19.43 -18.37 1.16
N VAL A 35 18.17 -18.79 1.18
CA VAL A 35 17.53 -19.37 0.00
C VAL A 35 17.01 -18.21 -0.85
N VAL A 36 17.57 -18.02 -2.04
CA VAL A 36 17.13 -16.97 -2.97
C VAL A 36 16.29 -17.60 -4.08
N HIS A 37 15.02 -17.20 -4.18
CA HIS A 37 14.08 -17.65 -5.20
C HIS A 37 13.80 -16.52 -6.19
N GLU A 38 14.00 -16.77 -7.49
CA GLU A 38 13.59 -15.84 -8.54
C GLU A 38 12.16 -16.14 -8.96
N LEU A 39 11.24 -15.20 -8.74
CA LEU A 39 9.82 -15.40 -9.03
C LEU A 39 9.62 -15.42 -10.55
N ALA A 40 9.21 -16.56 -11.08
CA ALA A 40 8.97 -16.75 -12.51
C ALA A 40 7.67 -16.05 -12.96
N GLU A 41 7.53 -15.85 -14.27
CA GLU A 41 6.30 -15.31 -14.84
C GLU A 41 5.12 -16.25 -14.56
N GLY A 42 4.07 -15.71 -13.93
CA GLY A 42 2.87 -16.48 -13.56
C GLY A 42 3.02 -17.35 -12.31
N GLU A 43 4.19 -17.36 -11.67
CA GLU A 43 4.38 -18.03 -10.39
C GLU A 43 3.78 -17.20 -9.25
N ASP A 44 3.02 -17.85 -8.37
CA ASP A 44 2.42 -17.20 -7.22
C ASP A 44 3.40 -17.13 -6.05
N LEU A 45 3.62 -15.91 -5.56
CA LEU A 45 4.43 -15.65 -4.37
C LEU A 45 3.91 -16.41 -3.14
N ALA A 46 2.59 -16.54 -3.00
CA ALA A 46 1.99 -17.24 -1.87
C ALA A 46 2.30 -18.74 -1.91
N GLU A 47 2.30 -19.37 -3.09
CA GLU A 47 2.65 -20.78 -3.27
C GLU A 47 4.12 -21.03 -2.94
N VAL A 48 5.03 -20.16 -3.41
CA VAL A 48 6.47 -20.24 -3.11
C VAL A 48 6.73 -20.18 -1.61
N VAL A 49 6.12 -19.21 -0.91
CA VAL A 49 6.26 -19.08 0.54
C VAL A 49 5.62 -20.28 1.26
N ALA A 50 4.41 -20.68 0.87
CA ALA A 50 3.74 -21.81 1.49
C ALA A 50 4.55 -23.11 1.36
N GLU A 51 5.22 -23.33 0.23
CA GLU A 51 6.07 -24.50 0.04
C GLU A 51 7.33 -24.43 0.90
N ALA A 52 8.01 -23.27 0.94
CA ALA A 52 9.17 -23.09 1.82
C ALA A 52 8.83 -23.30 3.31
N MET A 53 7.63 -22.87 3.73
CA MET A 53 7.14 -23.00 5.10
C MET A 53 6.78 -24.43 5.50
N LYS A 54 6.58 -25.36 4.55
CA LYS A 54 6.35 -26.80 4.83
C LYS A 54 7.64 -27.58 5.09
N SER A 55 8.80 -27.02 4.73
CA SER A 55 10.08 -27.71 4.86
C SER A 55 10.51 -27.85 6.32
N ASP A 56 11.32 -28.87 6.64
CA ASP A 56 11.89 -29.07 7.98
C ASP A 56 12.81 -27.90 8.42
N ALA A 57 13.28 -27.12 7.45
CA ALA A 57 14.08 -25.91 7.64
C ALA A 57 13.27 -24.66 7.21
N ALA A 58 12.00 -24.59 7.62
CA ALA A 58 11.13 -23.44 7.34
C ALA A 58 11.83 -22.12 7.70
N PRO A 59 11.73 -21.08 6.85
CA PRO A 59 12.41 -19.83 7.09
C PRO A 59 11.85 -19.08 8.30
N ASP A 60 12.73 -18.47 9.09
CA ASP A 60 12.41 -17.56 10.19
C ASP A 60 12.20 -16.12 9.70
N VAL A 61 12.77 -15.80 8.53
CA VAL A 61 12.69 -14.48 7.89
C VAL A 61 12.23 -14.65 6.46
N LEU A 62 11.18 -13.91 6.10
CA LEU A 62 10.74 -13.78 4.72
C LEU A 62 11.26 -12.47 4.15
N GLY A 63 11.99 -12.54 3.05
CA GLY A 63 12.61 -11.44 2.36
C GLY A 63 12.02 -11.24 0.97
N ILE A 64 11.93 -9.98 0.54
CA ILE A 64 11.41 -9.63 -0.78
C ILE A 64 12.23 -8.49 -1.39
N TYR A 65 12.74 -8.70 -2.60
CA TYR A 65 13.27 -7.65 -3.45
C TYR A 65 12.25 -7.35 -4.55
N GLY A 66 11.54 -6.23 -4.43
CA GLY A 66 10.47 -5.87 -5.37
C GLY A 66 9.86 -4.49 -5.11
N GLY A 67 8.85 -4.14 -5.91
CA GLY A 67 8.07 -2.92 -5.72
C GLY A 67 7.03 -3.01 -4.60
N ASP A 68 6.29 -1.92 -4.38
CA ASP A 68 5.34 -1.77 -3.26
C ASP A 68 4.29 -2.90 -3.19
N GLY A 69 3.75 -3.36 -4.33
CA GLY A 69 2.79 -4.48 -4.37
C GLY A 69 3.39 -5.82 -3.95
N SER A 70 4.62 -6.12 -4.40
CA SER A 70 5.36 -7.32 -3.97
C SER A 70 5.67 -7.28 -2.48
N VAL A 71 6.06 -6.11 -1.97
CA VAL A 71 6.32 -5.89 -0.55
C VAL A 71 5.05 -6.06 0.28
N SER A 72 3.91 -5.54 -0.17
CA SER A 72 2.62 -5.72 0.50
C SER A 72 2.20 -7.19 0.56
N ARG A 73 2.30 -7.92 -0.55
CA ARG A 73 2.00 -9.36 -0.60
C ARG A 73 2.91 -10.17 0.33
N MET A 74 4.22 -9.92 0.31
CA MET A 74 5.14 -10.59 1.23
C MET A 74 4.85 -10.22 2.70
N ALA A 75 4.46 -8.97 2.98
CA ALA A 75 4.08 -8.56 4.33
C ALA A 75 2.82 -9.29 4.82
N HIS A 76 1.84 -9.51 3.94
CA HIS A 76 0.67 -10.32 4.26
C HIS A 76 1.07 -11.76 4.63
N LEU A 77 1.91 -12.40 3.81
CA LEU A 77 2.41 -13.76 4.05
C LEU A 77 3.26 -13.85 5.33
N ALA A 78 4.13 -12.87 5.58
CA ALA A 78 4.92 -12.80 6.80
C ALA A 78 4.04 -12.71 8.05
N ARG A 79 2.93 -11.96 8.01
CA ARG A 79 1.96 -11.93 9.11
C ARG A 79 1.23 -13.26 9.27
N GLN A 80 0.77 -13.87 8.17
CA GLN A 80 0.05 -15.15 8.21
C GLN A 80 0.91 -16.28 8.81
N HIS A 81 2.21 -16.25 8.54
CA HIS A 81 3.15 -17.25 9.04
C HIS A 81 3.88 -16.84 10.33
N ASP A 82 3.59 -15.67 10.91
CA ASP A 82 4.29 -15.11 12.07
C ASP A 82 5.82 -15.06 11.88
N ARG A 83 6.26 -14.39 10.80
CA ARG A 83 7.66 -14.23 10.41
C ARG A 83 8.06 -12.76 10.30
N ARG A 84 9.34 -12.50 10.51
CA ARG A 84 9.92 -11.16 10.33
C ARG A 84 10.11 -10.89 8.84
N LEU A 85 9.92 -9.65 8.44
CA LEU A 85 10.02 -9.21 7.05
C LEU A 85 11.36 -8.50 6.77
N LEU A 86 12.09 -8.98 5.77
CA LEU A 86 13.25 -8.32 5.17
C LEU A 86 12.83 -7.72 3.81
N ALA A 87 12.29 -6.50 3.82
CA ALA A 87 11.80 -5.84 2.61
C ALA A 87 12.88 -4.95 1.98
N MET A 88 13.11 -5.12 0.68
CA MET A 88 14.15 -4.43 -0.06
C MET A 88 13.60 -3.70 -1.30
N PRO A 89 14.08 -2.48 -1.60
CA PRO A 89 13.59 -1.67 -2.70
C PRO A 89 13.99 -2.27 -4.06
N GLY A 90 13.01 -2.85 -4.79
CA GLY A 90 13.20 -3.40 -6.13
C GLY A 90 12.30 -2.79 -7.22
N GLY A 91 11.39 -1.89 -6.86
CA GLY A 91 10.48 -1.19 -7.77
C GLY A 91 10.80 0.29 -7.98
N THR A 92 9.89 1.03 -8.62
CA THR A 92 10.11 2.44 -8.98
C THR A 92 9.99 3.41 -7.80
N PHE A 93 9.02 3.19 -6.92
CA PHE A 93 8.70 4.14 -5.85
C PHE A 93 9.17 3.68 -4.47
N ASN A 94 8.92 2.41 -4.13
CA ASN A 94 9.41 1.75 -2.90
C ASN A 94 9.03 2.55 -1.64
N HIS A 95 7.80 3.05 -1.61
CA HIS A 95 7.31 3.96 -0.59
C HIS A 95 7.41 3.37 0.82
N PHE A 96 7.02 2.10 0.98
CA PHE A 96 7.02 1.46 2.31
C PHE A 96 8.43 1.32 2.87
N VAL A 97 9.34 0.71 2.10
CA VAL A 97 10.71 0.42 2.57
C VAL A 97 11.52 1.70 2.79
N ARG A 98 11.38 2.70 1.92
CA ARG A 98 12.02 4.01 2.10
C ARG A 98 11.48 4.77 3.31
N ALA A 99 10.20 4.63 3.64
CA ALA A 99 9.64 5.22 4.85
C ALA A 99 10.25 4.61 6.13
N LEU A 100 10.82 3.40 6.04
CA LEU A 100 11.58 2.76 7.13
C LEU A 100 13.08 3.08 7.11
N GLY A 101 13.53 3.92 6.17
CA GLY A 101 14.95 4.28 6.00
C GLY A 101 15.77 3.26 5.21
N VAL A 102 15.14 2.28 4.58
CA VAL A 102 15.81 1.31 3.71
C VAL A 102 15.87 1.87 2.29
N GLU A 103 17.01 2.44 1.90
CA GLU A 103 17.21 3.06 0.58
C GLU A 103 17.77 2.07 -0.45
N GLY A 104 18.49 1.05 0.01
CA GLY A 104 19.07 -0.02 -0.81
C GLY A 104 19.03 -1.40 -0.17
N VAL A 105 19.56 -2.39 -0.89
CA VAL A 105 19.69 -3.77 -0.42
C VAL A 105 20.69 -3.87 0.74
N ASP A 106 21.82 -3.16 0.65
CA ASP A 106 22.83 -3.14 1.72
C ASP A 106 22.24 -2.65 3.05
N ASP A 107 21.42 -1.59 3.05
CA ASP A 107 20.78 -1.08 4.28
C ASP A 107 19.90 -2.14 4.96
N ALA A 108 19.16 -2.92 4.16
CA ALA A 108 18.30 -3.99 4.67
C ALA A 108 19.12 -5.14 5.26
N ILE A 109 20.21 -5.52 4.59
CA ILE A 109 21.12 -6.57 5.06
C ILE A 109 21.87 -6.11 6.31
N ASP A 110 22.33 -4.86 6.37
CA ASP A 110 22.98 -4.30 7.55
C ASP A 110 22.02 -4.26 8.75
N ALA A 111 20.75 -3.92 8.52
CA ALA A 111 19.72 -3.99 9.55
C ALA A 111 19.47 -5.43 10.02
N TYR A 112 19.43 -6.40 9.08
CA TYR A 112 19.34 -7.82 9.40
C TYR A 112 20.55 -8.30 10.22
N ASP A 113 21.77 -7.98 9.81
CA ASP A 113 23.01 -8.36 10.46
C ASP A 113 23.12 -7.81 11.89
N ALA A 114 22.61 -6.59 12.11
CA ALA A 114 22.53 -5.94 13.41
C ALA A 114 21.34 -6.39 14.27
N ASP A 115 20.49 -7.28 13.76
CA ASP A 115 19.19 -7.64 14.35
C ASP A 115 18.28 -6.42 14.66
N SER A 116 18.44 -5.36 13.88
CA SER A 116 17.70 -4.11 14.02
C SER A 116 16.38 -4.19 13.26
N ALA A 117 15.27 -4.14 14.00
CA ALA A 117 13.93 -4.20 13.44
C ALA A 117 12.96 -3.26 14.14
N VAL A 118 11.91 -2.88 13.42
CA VAL A 118 10.81 -2.04 13.91
C VAL A 118 9.49 -2.80 13.84
N ALA A 119 8.62 -2.55 14.82
CA ALA A 119 7.26 -3.09 14.78
C ALA A 119 6.35 -2.10 14.05
N VAL A 120 5.65 -2.60 13.04
CA VAL A 120 4.86 -1.82 12.10
C VAL A 120 3.37 -2.11 12.29
N GLY A 121 2.56 -1.06 12.38
CA GLY A 121 1.10 -1.14 12.34
C GLY A 121 0.56 -1.27 10.92
N VAL A 122 -0.51 -2.00 10.72
CA VAL A 122 -1.15 -2.23 9.40
C VAL A 122 -2.66 -1.98 9.47
N VAL A 123 -3.31 -1.93 8.31
CA VAL A 123 -4.76 -2.09 8.22
C VAL A 123 -5.06 -3.55 7.91
N GLU A 124 -5.96 -4.17 8.66
CA GLU A 124 -6.65 -5.38 8.22
C GLU A 124 -7.95 -4.98 7.53
N ALA A 125 -8.07 -5.29 6.25
CA ALA A 125 -9.26 -5.03 5.46
C ALA A 125 -9.99 -6.34 5.18
N THR A 126 -11.27 -6.40 5.52
CA THR A 126 -12.11 -7.58 5.31
C THR A 126 -13.31 -7.16 4.48
N ALA A 127 -13.53 -7.86 3.37
CA ALA A 127 -14.72 -7.67 2.55
C ALA A 127 -15.71 -8.81 2.82
N ASP A 128 -16.94 -8.44 3.18
CA ASP A 128 -18.01 -9.33 3.59
C ASP A 128 -17.56 -10.31 4.69
N ALA A 129 -17.68 -11.61 4.46
CA ALA A 129 -17.19 -12.67 5.35
C ALA A 129 -15.91 -13.35 4.82
N GLY A 130 -15.15 -12.65 3.96
CA GLY A 130 -13.88 -13.14 3.44
C GLY A 130 -12.74 -13.09 4.46
N GLU A 131 -11.58 -13.62 4.07
CA GLU A 131 -10.36 -13.51 4.86
C GLU A 131 -9.84 -12.06 4.88
N PRO A 132 -9.24 -11.60 5.99
CA PRO A 132 -8.65 -10.27 6.08
C PRO A 132 -7.38 -10.17 5.23
N VAL A 133 -7.26 -9.09 4.45
CA VAL A 133 -6.02 -8.73 3.75
C VAL A 133 -5.22 -7.74 4.58
N THR A 134 -3.89 -7.91 4.58
CA THR A 134 -2.96 -6.98 5.24
C THR A 134 -2.66 -5.83 4.29
N VAL A 135 -2.83 -4.60 4.76
CA VAL A 135 -2.56 -3.40 3.96
C VAL A 135 -1.58 -2.50 4.70
N LEU A 136 -0.47 -2.18 4.03
CA LEU A 136 0.65 -1.43 4.59
C LEU A 136 0.44 0.08 4.56
N ASN A 137 -0.25 0.61 3.53
CA ASN A 137 -0.44 2.04 3.35
C ASN A 137 -1.90 2.45 3.48
N ALA A 138 -2.72 2.06 2.50
CA ALA A 138 -4.08 2.53 2.42
C ALA A 138 -5.00 1.61 1.61
N VAL A 139 -6.25 1.55 2.06
CA VAL A 139 -7.40 1.05 1.31
C VAL A 139 -8.13 2.23 0.70
N SER A 140 -8.65 2.06 -0.51
CA SER A 140 -9.46 3.06 -1.19
C SER A 140 -10.65 2.44 -1.92
N ILE A 141 -11.76 3.18 -1.94
CA ILE A 141 -12.97 2.86 -2.72
C ILE A 141 -13.43 4.13 -3.46
N GLY A 142 -14.17 3.98 -4.55
CA GLY A 142 -14.63 5.10 -5.38
C GLY A 142 -13.66 5.42 -6.49
N ALA A 143 -13.52 6.67 -6.93
CA ALA A 143 -12.88 7.09 -8.18
C ALA A 143 -11.38 6.73 -8.41
N TYR A 144 -10.74 5.94 -7.55
CA TYR A 144 -9.33 5.57 -7.62
C TYR A 144 -8.98 4.41 -8.61
N PRO A 145 -9.76 3.32 -8.73
CA PRO A 145 -9.54 2.23 -9.69
C PRO A 145 -9.59 2.72 -11.14
N GLU A 146 -10.57 3.56 -11.47
CA GLU A 146 -10.76 4.12 -12.82
C GLU A 146 -9.58 5.02 -13.24
N LEU A 147 -8.90 5.66 -12.27
CA LEU A 147 -7.70 6.47 -12.48
C LEU A 147 -6.44 5.60 -12.67
N ILE A 148 -6.35 4.46 -12.00
CA ILE A 148 -5.23 3.52 -12.13
C ILE A 148 -5.32 2.77 -13.45
N GLU A 149 -6.47 2.18 -13.78
CA GLU A 149 -6.68 1.41 -15.02
C GLU A 149 -6.41 2.24 -16.29
N GLU A 150 -6.84 3.50 -16.32
CA GLU A 150 -6.67 4.35 -17.50
C GLU A 150 -5.23 4.87 -17.64
N ARG A 151 -4.47 4.94 -16.53
CA ARG A 151 -3.06 5.30 -16.54
C ARG A 151 -2.19 4.18 -17.13
N GLU A 152 -2.55 2.92 -16.91
CA GLU A 152 -1.83 1.76 -17.44
C GLU A 152 -2.05 1.55 -18.95
N ARG A 153 -3.27 1.80 -19.47
CA ARG A 153 -3.59 1.61 -20.90
C ARG A 153 -2.92 2.61 -21.86
N ARG A 154 -2.44 3.77 -21.40
CA ARG A 154 -2.04 4.90 -22.27
C ARG A 154 -0.64 5.47 -22.01
N SER A 155 0.29 4.62 -21.59
CA SER A 155 1.70 4.97 -21.38
C SER A 155 2.46 5.43 -22.63
N SER A 156 1.89 5.28 -23.84
CA SER A 156 2.54 5.56 -25.13
C SER A 156 2.49 7.02 -25.62
N LEU A 157 1.71 7.90 -24.98
CA LEU A 157 1.54 9.29 -25.39
C LEU A 157 2.12 10.26 -24.36
N GLY A 158 3.45 10.25 -24.16
CA GLY A 158 4.19 11.23 -23.34
C GLY A 158 3.67 11.46 -21.92
N LYS A 159 4.44 11.04 -20.90
CA LYS A 159 4.12 10.96 -19.45
C LYS A 159 3.11 11.98 -18.85
N TRP A 160 3.08 13.23 -19.33
CA TRP A 160 2.18 14.29 -18.84
C TRP A 160 0.86 14.41 -19.60
N ILE A 161 0.86 14.29 -20.94
CA ILE A 161 -0.34 14.48 -21.76
C ILE A 161 -1.22 13.24 -21.66
N GLY A 162 -0.64 12.04 -21.75
CA GLY A 162 -1.35 10.78 -21.51
C GLY A 162 -1.98 10.71 -20.12
N GLY A 163 -1.25 11.15 -19.08
CA GLY A 163 -1.77 11.23 -17.71
C GLY A 163 -2.92 12.22 -17.54
N ALA A 164 -2.85 13.40 -18.17
CA ALA A 164 -3.90 14.42 -18.11
C ALA A 164 -5.18 13.99 -18.85
N VAL A 165 -5.05 13.36 -20.03
CA VAL A 165 -6.19 12.84 -20.80
C VAL A 165 -6.82 11.64 -20.11
N ALA A 166 -6.02 10.72 -19.56
CA ALA A 166 -6.50 9.59 -18.76
C ALA A 166 -7.28 10.07 -17.52
N THR A 167 -6.72 11.05 -16.80
CA THR A 167 -7.38 11.69 -15.66
C THR A 167 -8.70 12.35 -16.08
N ALA A 168 -8.75 13.04 -17.23
CA ALA A 168 -9.96 13.69 -17.75
C ALA A 168 -11.06 12.70 -18.20
N VAL A 169 -10.68 11.53 -18.72
CA VAL A 169 -11.62 10.46 -19.12
C VAL A 169 -12.17 9.72 -17.90
N ALA A 170 -11.30 9.35 -16.95
CA ALA A 170 -11.71 8.78 -15.66
C ALA A 170 -12.64 9.75 -14.92
N LEU A 171 -12.29 11.03 -14.90
CA LEU A 171 -13.14 12.12 -14.40
C LEU A 171 -14.50 12.21 -15.07
N ARG A 172 -14.61 11.94 -16.37
CA ARG A 172 -15.90 11.97 -17.07
C ARG A 172 -16.77 10.78 -16.69
N ARG A 173 -16.18 9.60 -16.52
CA ARG A 173 -16.91 8.34 -16.29
C ARG A 173 -17.23 8.04 -14.83
N ALA A 174 -16.50 8.61 -13.88
CA ALA A 174 -16.67 8.27 -12.48
C ALA A 174 -18.06 8.62 -11.97
N GLU A 175 -18.79 7.68 -11.38
CA GLU A 175 -20.05 8.01 -10.70
C GLU A 175 -19.83 7.99 -9.19
N PRO A 176 -20.49 8.88 -8.42
CA PRO A 176 -20.46 8.77 -6.98
C PRO A 176 -21.05 7.44 -6.56
N LEU A 177 -20.35 6.71 -5.69
CA LEU A 177 -20.92 5.53 -5.06
C LEU A 177 -21.66 5.90 -3.78
N THR A 178 -22.53 5.01 -3.34
CA THR A 178 -23.23 5.15 -2.06
C THR A 178 -22.49 4.37 -0.98
N ILE A 179 -22.18 5.01 0.14
CA ILE A 179 -21.76 4.32 1.37
C ILE A 179 -22.86 4.37 2.43
N VAL A 180 -22.93 3.33 3.26
CA VAL A 180 -23.70 3.32 4.51
C VAL A 180 -22.73 3.12 5.67
N ARG A 181 -22.72 4.07 6.61
CA ARG A 181 -21.95 4.02 7.85
C ARG A 181 -22.89 4.30 9.01
N ASP A 182 -22.92 3.44 10.03
CA ASP A 182 -23.78 3.62 11.21
C ASP A 182 -25.27 3.87 10.85
N GLY A 183 -25.76 3.16 9.83
CA GLY A 183 -27.13 3.33 9.29
C GLY A 183 -27.37 4.60 8.48
N ARG A 184 -26.38 5.50 8.37
CA ARG A 184 -26.47 6.76 7.61
C ARG A 184 -25.90 6.59 6.21
N ARG A 185 -26.66 7.03 5.22
CA ARG A 185 -26.32 6.91 3.81
C ARG A 185 -25.65 8.20 3.31
N ALA A 186 -24.57 8.09 2.55
CA ALA A 186 -23.90 9.20 1.90
C ALA A 186 -23.50 8.84 0.47
N ARG A 187 -23.59 9.81 -0.46
CA ARG A 187 -22.99 9.70 -1.79
C ARG A 187 -21.59 10.28 -1.74
N VAL A 188 -20.61 9.53 -2.21
CA VAL A 188 -19.20 9.87 -2.10
C VAL A 188 -18.47 9.63 -3.42
N TRP A 189 -17.49 10.47 -3.70
CA TRP A 189 -16.56 10.24 -4.80
C TRP A 189 -15.52 9.19 -4.44
N SER A 190 -15.10 9.16 -3.18
CA SER A 190 -14.12 8.21 -2.68
C SER A 190 -14.12 8.12 -1.17
N VAL A 191 -13.58 7.01 -0.66
CA VAL A 191 -13.13 6.88 0.73
C VAL A 191 -11.70 6.38 0.71
N PHE A 192 -10.84 7.00 1.51
CA PHE A 192 -9.49 6.53 1.79
C PHE A 192 -9.37 6.15 3.25
N VAL A 193 -8.84 4.97 3.52
CA VAL A 193 -8.55 4.47 4.86
C VAL A 193 -7.07 4.19 4.91
N SER A 194 -6.36 4.88 5.78
CA SER A 194 -4.90 4.79 5.89
C SER A 194 -4.48 4.48 7.31
N VAL A 195 -3.38 3.74 7.48
CA VAL A 195 -2.84 3.47 8.82
C VAL A 195 -2.09 4.69 9.36
N GLY A 196 -2.37 5.04 10.61
CA GLY A 196 -1.76 6.16 11.31
C GLY A 196 -2.38 7.52 10.98
N ARG A 197 -2.07 8.50 11.82
CA ARG A 197 -2.51 9.88 11.62
C ARG A 197 -1.73 10.48 10.45
N ASN A 198 -2.46 10.97 9.45
CA ASN A 198 -1.86 11.71 8.35
C ASN A 198 -1.95 13.21 8.57
N ASP A 199 -1.07 13.96 7.92
CA ASP A 199 -1.05 15.42 7.96
C ASP A 199 -2.44 15.98 7.56
N PRO A 200 -3.07 16.82 8.42
CA PRO A 200 -4.38 17.41 8.14
C PRO A 200 -4.42 18.24 6.86
N ASP A 201 -3.32 18.89 6.45
CA ASP A 201 -3.27 19.81 5.32
C ASP A 201 -2.99 19.11 3.97
N ARG A 202 -2.79 17.79 3.99
CA ARG A 202 -2.41 16.96 2.83
C ARG A 202 -3.47 15.92 2.56
N VAL A 203 -4.25 16.05 1.48
CA VAL A 203 -5.39 15.16 1.13
C VAL A 203 -5.01 13.68 1.08
N ALA A 204 -3.80 13.35 0.67
CA ALA A 204 -3.19 12.04 0.82
C ALA A 204 -1.72 12.21 1.23
N THR A 205 -1.32 11.53 2.30
CA THR A 205 0.09 11.50 2.74
C THR A 205 0.57 10.07 2.58
N MET A 206 1.51 9.84 1.65
CA MET A 206 2.18 8.54 1.47
C MET A 206 3.40 8.39 2.40
N GLN A 207 3.47 9.19 3.45
CA GLN A 207 4.56 9.18 4.43
C GLN A 207 3.95 8.90 5.80
N ARG A 208 4.15 7.68 6.27
CA ARG A 208 3.81 7.24 7.61
C ARG A 208 4.49 8.15 8.64
N GLN A 209 3.72 8.73 9.55
CA GLN A 209 4.25 9.54 10.66
C GLN A 209 4.50 8.71 11.93
N GLU A 210 3.77 7.61 12.10
CA GLU A 210 3.83 6.71 13.25
C GLU A 210 4.00 5.27 12.76
N THR A 211 5.04 4.59 13.24
CA THR A 211 5.39 3.24 12.76
C THR A 211 4.49 2.17 13.35
N ASP A 212 4.12 2.29 14.62
CA ASP A 212 3.25 1.37 15.35
C ASP A 212 1.79 1.87 15.47
N ALA A 213 1.37 2.69 14.52
CA ALA A 213 0.07 3.34 14.48
C ALA A 213 -1.10 2.42 14.87
N ALA A 214 -1.87 2.86 15.87
CA ALA A 214 -3.02 2.13 16.43
C ALA A 214 -4.37 2.69 15.97
N VAL A 215 -4.38 3.54 14.95
CA VAL A 215 -5.57 4.20 14.42
C VAL A 215 -5.56 4.24 12.89
N LEU A 216 -6.76 4.33 12.32
CA LEU A 216 -7.03 4.62 10.93
C LEU A 216 -7.31 6.12 10.78
N ASP A 217 -6.68 6.76 9.80
CA ASP A 217 -7.09 8.06 9.28
C ASP A 217 -7.98 7.81 8.06
N VAL A 218 -9.27 8.11 8.22
CA VAL A 218 -10.32 7.87 7.24
C VAL A 218 -10.74 9.20 6.64
N ARG A 219 -10.79 9.26 5.31
CA ARG A 219 -11.15 10.46 4.55
C ARG A 219 -12.26 10.12 3.58
N ILE A 220 -13.41 10.71 3.82
CA ILE A 220 -14.62 10.52 3.02
C ILE A 220 -14.83 11.76 2.18
N HIS A 221 -14.74 11.59 0.87
CA HIS A 221 -15.00 12.65 -0.07
C HIS A 221 -16.47 12.66 -0.47
N HIS A 222 -17.26 13.51 0.18
CA HIS A 222 -18.68 13.62 -0.11
C HIS A 222 -18.91 14.18 -1.51
N ALA A 223 -19.92 13.64 -2.21
CA ALA A 223 -20.34 14.13 -3.52
C ALA A 223 -21.22 15.38 -3.40
N ARG A 224 -20.73 16.41 -2.69
CA ARG A 224 -21.42 17.67 -2.40
C ARG A 224 -20.79 18.84 -3.20
N GLY A 225 -20.53 18.65 -4.49
CA GLY A 225 -19.88 19.68 -5.29
C GLY A 225 -19.44 19.25 -6.68
N SER A 226 -18.62 20.08 -7.32
CA SER A 226 -18.10 19.81 -8.66
C SER A 226 -17.13 18.64 -8.66
N LYS A 227 -17.38 17.66 -9.54
CA LYS A 227 -16.53 16.52 -9.86
C LYS A 227 -15.07 16.92 -10.13
N VAL A 228 -14.86 18.07 -10.78
CA VAL A 228 -13.51 18.60 -11.07
C VAL A 228 -12.74 18.93 -9.78
N ARG A 229 -13.40 19.53 -8.79
CA ARG A 229 -12.76 19.81 -7.50
C ARG A 229 -12.50 18.53 -6.72
N ALA A 230 -13.42 17.56 -6.84
CA ALA A 230 -13.29 16.33 -6.11
C ALA A 230 -12.01 15.54 -6.49
N PHE A 231 -11.68 15.53 -7.78
CA PHE A 231 -10.50 14.84 -8.27
C PHE A 231 -9.21 15.65 -8.16
N ALA A 232 -9.30 16.98 -8.09
CA ALA A 232 -8.14 17.82 -7.75
C ALA A 232 -7.55 17.44 -6.38
N SER A 233 -8.37 16.88 -5.48
CA SER A 233 -7.94 16.33 -4.18
C SER A 233 -6.99 15.13 -4.30
N LEU A 234 -7.07 14.39 -5.41
CA LEU A 234 -6.27 13.20 -5.70
C LEU A 234 -4.90 13.57 -6.31
N ALA A 235 -4.58 14.87 -6.43
CA ALA A 235 -3.31 15.32 -6.97
C ALA A 235 -2.17 15.10 -5.96
N PHE A 236 -1.37 14.06 -6.18
CA PHE A 236 -0.23 13.69 -5.35
C PHE A 236 0.96 14.64 -5.59
N GLY A 237 1.09 15.71 -4.79
CA GLY A 237 2.29 16.56 -4.77
C GLY A 237 2.12 17.92 -4.12
N LYS A 238 3.14 18.40 -3.38
CA LYS A 238 3.12 19.73 -2.73
C LYS A 238 2.91 20.87 -3.74
N ARG A 239 3.52 20.75 -4.93
CA ARG A 239 3.43 21.75 -6.00
C ARG A 239 2.08 21.72 -6.72
N SER A 240 1.54 20.54 -7.00
CA SER A 240 0.23 20.37 -7.65
C SER A 240 -0.91 20.84 -6.72
N ALA A 241 -0.86 20.49 -5.44
CA ALA A 241 -1.83 20.96 -4.45
C ALA A 241 -1.82 22.49 -4.29
N ALA A 242 -0.64 23.11 -4.26
CA ALA A 242 -0.51 24.57 -4.18
C ALA A 242 -1.08 25.28 -5.41
N VAL A 243 -0.80 24.77 -6.62
CA VAL A 243 -1.36 25.30 -7.87
C VAL A 243 -2.89 25.17 -7.89
N LEU A 244 -3.43 24.02 -7.50
CA LEU A 244 -4.88 23.78 -7.44
C LEU A 244 -5.59 24.67 -6.42
N ARG A 245 -4.96 24.95 -5.28
CA ARG A 245 -5.43 25.95 -4.31
C ARG A 245 -5.44 27.35 -4.90
N ALA A 246 -4.36 27.76 -5.58
CA ALA A 246 -4.24 29.09 -6.19
C ALA A 246 -5.30 29.36 -7.26
N ILE A 247 -5.74 28.33 -8.00
CA ILE A 247 -6.77 28.46 -9.05
C ILE A 247 -8.20 28.09 -8.59
N GLY A 248 -8.42 27.90 -7.28
CA GLY A 248 -9.76 27.65 -6.72
C GLY A 248 -10.39 26.30 -7.11
N LEU A 249 -9.57 25.35 -7.54
CA LEU A 249 -9.97 23.99 -7.90
C LEU A 249 -9.76 22.98 -6.77
N PHE A 250 -9.14 23.39 -5.65
CA PHE A 250 -9.03 22.55 -4.47
C PHE A 250 -10.41 22.34 -3.81
N PRO A 251 -10.73 21.15 -3.28
CA PRO A 251 -11.95 20.92 -2.51
C PRO A 251 -12.06 21.89 -1.35
N ARG A 252 -13.28 22.25 -0.97
CA ARG A 252 -13.50 22.93 0.30
C ARG A 252 -13.38 21.90 1.42
N ASP A 253 -12.89 22.32 2.58
CA ASP A 253 -12.81 21.42 3.76
C ASP A 253 -14.19 20.82 4.12
N ALA A 254 -15.28 21.48 3.76
CA ALA A 254 -16.65 20.98 3.94
C ALA A 254 -17.00 19.75 3.07
N ASP A 255 -16.24 19.45 2.02
CA ASP A 255 -16.48 18.32 1.12
C ASP A 255 -15.74 17.05 1.58
N ILE A 256 -14.77 17.20 2.48
CA ILE A 256 -13.94 16.10 2.99
C ILE A 256 -14.23 15.91 4.49
N GLU A 257 -14.91 14.82 4.83
CA GLU A 257 -15.03 14.38 6.21
C GLU A 257 -13.78 13.59 6.60
N ARG A 258 -13.15 13.95 7.72
CA ARG A 258 -12.02 13.23 8.31
C ARG A 258 -12.43 12.57 9.61
N LEU A 259 -12.11 11.30 9.76
CA LEU A 259 -12.30 10.54 10.99
C LEU A 259 -10.96 9.91 11.40
N VAL A 260 -10.70 9.86 12.70
CA VAL A 260 -9.58 9.08 13.25
C VAL A 260 -10.16 8.06 14.21
N VAL A 261 -10.18 6.81 13.79
CA VAL A 261 -10.90 5.71 14.47
C VAL A 261 -10.02 4.47 14.53
N ARG A 262 -10.31 3.51 15.40
CA ARG A 262 -9.58 2.23 15.41
C ARG A 262 -10.11 1.24 14.38
N GLU A 263 -11.39 1.39 14.06
CA GLU A 263 -12.14 0.50 13.19
C GLU A 263 -13.13 1.32 12.38
N LEU A 264 -13.37 0.90 11.15
CA LEU A 264 -14.35 1.46 10.24
C LEU A 264 -15.09 0.31 9.56
N GLU A 265 -16.41 0.34 9.59
CA GLU A 265 -17.25 -0.51 8.75
C GLU A 265 -18.08 0.35 7.80
N LEU A 266 -18.10 -0.04 6.53
CA LEU A 266 -18.86 0.62 5.47
C LEU A 266 -19.57 -0.41 4.61
N GLN A 267 -20.86 -0.21 4.36
CA GLN A 267 -21.50 -0.88 3.22
C GLN A 267 -21.25 -0.03 1.97
N VAL A 268 -20.58 -0.60 0.98
CA VAL A 268 -20.25 0.02 -0.29
C VAL A 268 -21.26 -0.44 -1.33
N ARG A 269 -21.95 0.51 -1.97
CA ARG A 269 -22.97 0.26 -2.99
C ARG A 269 -22.60 1.05 -4.25
N PRO A 270 -21.96 0.43 -5.25
CA PRO A 270 -21.73 1.07 -6.53
C PRO A 270 -23.06 1.34 -7.25
N GLU A 271 -23.05 2.29 -8.17
CA GLU A 271 -24.19 2.49 -9.07
C GLU A 271 -24.32 1.29 -10.05
N PRO A 272 -25.54 0.95 -10.51
CA PRO A 272 -25.73 -0.14 -11.46
C PRO A 272 -24.85 0.02 -12.71
N GLY A 273 -24.12 -1.04 -13.06
CA GLY A 273 -23.20 -1.04 -14.23
C GLY A 273 -21.79 -0.51 -13.94
N HIS A 274 -21.49 -0.12 -12.70
CA HIS A 274 -20.13 0.26 -12.27
C HIS A 274 -19.43 -0.88 -11.52
N PRO A 275 -18.09 -0.93 -11.56
CA PRO A 275 -17.33 -1.96 -10.86
C PRO A 275 -17.50 -1.84 -9.34
N SER A 276 -17.73 -2.98 -8.69
CA SER A 276 -17.75 -3.12 -7.24
C SER A 276 -16.36 -3.53 -6.79
N VAL A 277 -15.51 -2.57 -6.43
CA VAL A 277 -14.09 -2.83 -6.15
C VAL A 277 -13.61 -2.02 -4.96
N PHE A 278 -12.57 -2.52 -4.30
CA PHE A 278 -11.68 -1.71 -3.49
C PHE A 278 -10.24 -1.93 -3.93
N VAL A 279 -9.36 -0.96 -3.66
CA VAL A 279 -7.94 -1.02 -3.98
C VAL A 279 -7.15 -0.90 -2.70
N HIS A 280 -6.13 -1.73 -2.52
CA HIS A 280 -5.22 -1.69 -1.37
C HIS A 280 -3.78 -1.86 -1.84
N ASP A 281 -2.87 -1.01 -1.37
CA ASP A 281 -1.44 -1.02 -1.76
C ASP A 281 -1.15 -1.10 -3.29
N GLY A 282 -2.11 -0.69 -4.12
CA GLY A 282 -2.02 -0.76 -5.59
C GLY A 282 -2.63 -2.02 -6.21
N GLU A 283 -3.06 -3.00 -5.41
CA GLU A 283 -3.78 -4.21 -5.83
C GLU A 283 -5.29 -3.94 -5.84
N LEU A 284 -6.00 -4.46 -6.84
CA LEU A 284 -7.44 -4.29 -7.03
C LEU A 284 -8.19 -5.55 -6.62
N GLU A 285 -9.25 -5.37 -5.83
CA GLU A 285 -10.10 -6.43 -5.30
C GLU A 285 -11.52 -6.33 -5.85
N GLU A 286 -11.89 -7.23 -6.76
CA GLU A 286 -13.23 -7.29 -7.33
C GLU A 286 -14.25 -7.95 -6.40
N ARG A 287 -15.45 -7.37 -6.34
CA ARG A 287 -16.55 -7.81 -5.48
C ARG A 287 -17.81 -8.01 -6.31
N ALA A 288 -18.80 -8.65 -5.70
CA ALA A 288 -20.09 -8.85 -6.33
C ALA A 288 -20.72 -7.50 -6.75
N PRO A 289 -21.40 -7.42 -7.91
CA PRO A 289 -21.97 -6.17 -8.43
C PRO A 289 -22.98 -5.48 -7.50
N GLY A 290 -23.59 -6.23 -6.56
CA GLY A 290 -24.57 -5.72 -5.60
C GLY A 290 -23.98 -4.86 -4.46
N GLY A 291 -22.66 -4.69 -4.43
CA GLY A 291 -21.95 -4.06 -3.32
C GLY A 291 -21.40 -5.07 -2.32
N PHE A 292 -20.73 -4.55 -1.29
CA PHE A 292 -20.05 -5.35 -0.27
C PHE A 292 -19.97 -4.57 1.05
N THR A 293 -19.73 -5.27 2.15
CA THR A 293 -19.36 -4.65 3.42
C THR A 293 -17.85 -4.64 3.54
N LEU A 294 -17.25 -3.47 3.73
CA LEU A 294 -15.82 -3.31 3.96
C LEU A 294 -15.60 -2.96 5.43
N ARG A 295 -14.88 -3.82 6.14
CA ARG A 295 -14.42 -3.60 7.50
C ARG A 295 -12.91 -3.38 7.49
N CYS A 296 -12.46 -2.28 8.06
CA CYS A 296 -11.05 -1.95 8.21
C CYS A 296 -10.72 -1.81 9.70
N VAL A 297 -9.65 -2.46 10.16
CA VAL A 297 -9.18 -2.40 11.55
C VAL A 297 -7.71 -1.98 11.56
N ALA A 298 -7.34 -1.02 12.41
CA ALA A 298 -5.94 -0.72 12.68
C ALA A 298 -5.35 -1.75 13.63
N VAL A 299 -4.31 -2.46 13.18
CA VAL A 299 -3.59 -3.43 14.01
C VAL A 299 -2.20 -2.87 14.30
N PRO A 300 -1.94 -2.34 15.51
CA PRO A 300 -0.63 -1.82 15.85
C PRO A 300 0.39 -2.96 16.00
N ARG A 301 1.67 -2.68 15.69
CA ARG A 301 2.78 -3.64 15.88
C ARG A 301 2.54 -5.01 15.23
N ALA A 302 1.77 -5.05 14.14
CA ALA A 302 1.28 -6.25 13.50
C ALA A 302 2.33 -7.01 12.67
N LEU A 303 3.45 -6.36 12.35
CA LEU A 303 4.53 -6.92 11.54
C LEU A 303 5.88 -6.40 12.05
N THR A 304 6.86 -7.29 12.18
CA THR A 304 8.24 -6.90 12.50
C THR A 304 9.05 -6.81 11.22
N VAL A 305 9.63 -5.65 10.93
CA VAL A 305 10.38 -5.38 9.69
C VAL A 305 11.80 -4.96 10.03
N PHE A 306 12.79 -5.56 9.38
CA PHE A 306 14.18 -5.13 9.51
C PHE A 306 14.35 -3.71 8.95
N ALA A 307 14.98 -2.84 9.72
CA ALA A 307 15.19 -1.44 9.35
C ALA A 307 16.39 -0.84 10.11
N PRO A 308 17.07 0.18 9.54
CA PRO A 308 18.23 0.79 10.18
C PRO A 308 17.96 1.30 11.60
N PRO A 309 18.99 1.36 12.47
CA PRO A 309 18.87 1.93 13.80
C PRO A 309 18.40 3.39 13.74
N GLY A 310 17.52 3.79 14.67
CA GLY A 310 16.99 5.16 14.71
C GLY A 310 15.79 5.41 13.80
N THR A 311 15.33 4.41 13.03
CA THR A 311 14.02 4.45 12.39
C THR A 311 12.94 4.64 13.47
N PRO A 312 12.04 5.63 13.33
CA PRO A 312 10.95 5.84 14.30
C PRO A 312 10.20 4.52 14.56
N GLY A 313 9.99 4.14 15.82
CA GLY A 313 9.34 2.87 16.21
C GLY A 313 10.27 1.67 16.41
N ALA A 314 11.60 1.82 16.23
CA ALA A 314 12.57 0.83 16.71
C ALA A 314 12.54 0.76 18.25
N PRO A 315 12.55 -0.44 18.85
CA PRO A 315 12.77 -0.54 20.29
C PRO A 315 14.15 0.04 20.61
N SER A 316 14.22 0.96 21.57
CA SER A 316 15.50 1.41 22.12
C SER A 316 16.25 0.19 22.66
N SER A 317 17.44 -0.10 22.13
CA SER A 317 18.28 -1.21 22.61
C SER A 317 18.42 -1.14 24.14
N PRO A 318 18.27 -2.27 24.85
CA PRO A 318 18.67 -2.31 26.25
C PRO A 318 20.18 -2.06 26.33
N ARG A 319 20.58 -1.11 27.18
CA ARG A 319 21.98 -0.89 27.55
C ARG A 319 22.49 -2.00 28.46
#